data_AF-A0A8T5V1A4-F1
#
_entry.id   AF-A0A8T5V1A4-F1
#
_cell.length_a   1.000
_cell.length_b   1.000
_cell.length_c   1.000
_cell.angle_alpha   90.00
_cell.angle_beta   90.00
_cell.angle_gamma   90.00
#
_symmetry.space_group_name_H-M   'P 1'
#
loop_
_entity.id
_entity.type
_entity.pdbx_description
1 polymer ?
#
loop_
_entity_poly.entity_id
_entity_poly.type
_entity_poly.pdbx_seq_one_letter_code
_entity_poly.pdbx_strand_id
1 'polypeptide(L)' 'MVKKGGTFAFQDLFHEKRIYGDIEDLLETIRSGGVESVEFSSTKDSKFIPRALNLPFMVGTIGIIYGKK' A
#
# COMPACT_ATOMS: atom_id res chain seq x y z
N MET A 1 -13.30 2.44 12.77
CA MET A 1 -12.29 1.38 13.06
C MET A 1 -12.75 0.07 12.42
N VAL A 2 -11.84 -0.71 11.83
CA VAL A 2 -12.14 -2.04 11.27
C VAL A 2 -12.45 -3.01 12.42
N LYS A 3 -13.51 -3.79 12.28
CA LYS A 3 -13.89 -4.85 13.24
C LYS A 3 -12.96 -6.05 13.09
N LYS A 4 -12.82 -6.87 14.14
CA LYS A 4 -12.11 -8.16 14.05
C LYS A 4 -12.75 -9.03 12.95
N GLY A 5 -11.93 -9.66 12.13
CA GLY A 5 -12.30 -10.39 10.93
C GLY A 5 -12.53 -9.52 9.69
N GLY A 6 -12.49 -8.18 9.81
CA GLY A 6 -12.81 -7.26 8.72
C GLY A 6 -11.63 -7.00 7.79
N THR A 7 -11.92 -6.83 6.50
CA THR A 7 -10.92 -6.46 5.49
C THR A 7 -10.71 -4.95 5.43
N PHE A 8 -9.50 -4.53 5.08
CA PHE A 8 -9.16 -3.13 4.84
C PHE A 8 -8.31 -2.98 3.57
N ALA A 9 -8.39 -1.80 2.97
CA ALA A 9 -7.52 -1.36 1.89
C ALA A 9 -7.31 0.15 1.99
N PHE A 10 -6.06 0.59 1.85
CA PHE A 10 -5.65 1.98 1.80
C PHE A 10 -4.87 2.18 0.51
N GLN A 11 -5.24 3.20 -0.26
CA GLN A 11 -4.51 3.60 -1.45
C GLN A 11 -3.89 4.97 -1.19
N ASP A 12 -2.58 5.09 -1.42
CA ASP A 12 -1.86 6.35 -1.26
C ASP A 12 -0.53 6.33 -2.03
N LEU A 13 0.23 7.42 -1.94
CA LEU A 13 1.55 7.61 -2.54
C LEU A 13 2.67 6.84 -1.80
N PHE A 14 2.45 5.57 -1.49
CA PHE A 14 3.35 4.77 -0.63
C PHE A 14 4.78 4.60 -1.17
N HIS A 15 5.04 4.87 -2.46
CA HIS A 15 6.42 4.92 -2.97
C HIS A 15 7.16 6.23 -2.67
N GLU A 16 6.47 7.24 -2.13
CA GLU A 16 7.07 8.51 -1.73
C GLU A 16 7.75 8.38 -0.36
N LYS A 17 9.02 7.94 -0.38
CA LYS A 17 9.82 7.73 0.83
C LYS A 17 9.97 8.98 1.70
N ARG A 18 9.84 10.19 1.14
CA ARG A 18 9.88 11.44 1.93
C ARG A 18 8.68 11.58 2.87
N ILE A 19 7.57 10.92 2.55
CA ILE A 19 6.33 10.96 3.34
C ILE A 19 6.20 9.68 4.18
N TYR A 20 6.39 8.51 3.58
CA TYR A 20 6.11 7.21 4.22
C TYR A 20 7.34 6.45 4.73
N GLY A 21 8.55 6.88 4.38
CA GLY A 21 9.77 6.13 4.71
C GLY A 21 9.89 4.86 3.88
N ASP A 22 10.47 3.80 4.46
CA ASP A 22 10.49 2.49 3.83
C ASP A 22 9.13 1.78 4.00
N ILE A 23 8.65 1.18 2.92
CA ILE A 23 7.34 0.52 2.92
C ILE A 23 7.33 -0.70 3.84
N GLU A 24 8.45 -1.39 4.01
CA GLU A 24 8.48 -2.60 4.84
C GLU A 24 8.42 -2.27 6.33
N ASP A 25 9.01 -1.14 6.75
CA ASP A 25 8.89 -0.61 8.11
C ASP A 25 7.43 -0.25 8.42
N LEU A 26 6.72 0.34 7.44
CA LEU A 26 5.31 0.66 7.55
C LEU A 26 4.46 -0.62 7.66
N LEU A 27 4.72 -1.63 6.83
CA LEU A 27 4.02 -2.90 6.91
C LEU A 27 4.27 -3.61 8.25
N GLU A 28 5.51 -3.61 8.75
CA GLU A 28 5.84 -4.15 10.07
C GLU A 28 5.09 -3.42 11.19
N THR A 29 5.01 -2.08 11.11
CA THR A 29 4.22 -1.29 12.05
C THR A 29 2.75 -1.72 12.03
N ILE A 30 2.17 -1.95 10.86
CA ILE A 30 0.78 -2.42 10.73
C ILE A 30 0.61 -3.83 11.31
N ARG A 31 1.54 -4.76 11.02
CA ARG A 31 1.55 -6.12 11.57
C ARG A 31 1.59 -6.11 13.10
N SER A 32 2.41 -5.23 13.69
CA SER A 32 2.52 -5.06 15.14
C SER A 32 1.19 -4.63 15.79
N GLY A 33 0.30 -4.00 15.02
CA GLY A 33 -1.05 -3.60 15.44
C GLY A 33 -2.07 -4.73 15.58
N GLY A 34 -1.65 -6.00 15.38
CA GLY A 34 -2.49 -7.18 15.62
C GLY A 34 -3.47 -7.49 14.48
N VAL A 35 -3.11 -7.14 13.24
CA VAL A 35 -3.87 -7.57 12.06
C VAL A 35 -3.57 -9.04 11.73
N GLU A 36 -4.55 -9.76 11.20
CA GLU A 36 -4.38 -11.14 10.70
C GLU A 36 -3.45 -11.19 9.47
N SER A 37 -3.55 -10.21 8.58
CA SER A 37 -2.67 -10.10 7.40
C SER A 37 -2.53 -8.65 6.94
N VAL A 38 -1.40 -8.37 6.29
CA VAL A 38 -1.18 -7.12 5.55
C VAL A 38 -0.22 -7.37 4.39
N GLU A 39 -0.61 -6.86 3.23
CA GLU A 39 0.09 -6.99 1.96
C GLU A 39 0.18 -5.61 1.29
N PHE A 40 1.18 -5.47 0.41
CA PHE A 40 1.37 -4.29 -0.41
C PHE A 40 1.31 -4.66 -1.89
N SER A 41 0.56 -3.87 -2.66
CA SER A 41 0.54 -3.95 -4.11
C SER A 41 0.94 -2.59 -4.70
N SER A 42 1.94 -2.61 -5.56
CA SER A 42 2.44 -1.44 -6.26
C SER A 42 1.72 -1.29 -7.60
N THR A 43 1.21 -0.10 -7.89
CA THR A 43 0.55 0.17 -9.19
C THR A 43 1.54 0.13 -10.35
N LYS A 44 2.85 0.32 -10.08
CA LYS A 44 3.92 0.22 -11.08
C LYS A 44 3.99 -1.16 -11.74
N ASP A 45 3.67 -2.19 -10.95
CA ASP A 45 3.76 -3.60 -11.35
C ASP A 45 2.44 -4.11 -11.95
N SER A 46 1.41 -3.27 -11.95
CA SER A 46 0.09 -3.61 -12.49
C SER A 46 0.10 -3.62 -14.02
N LYS A 47 -0.28 -4.75 -14.60
CA LYS A 47 -0.47 -4.89 -16.05
C LYS A 47 -1.66 -4.08 -16.59
N PHE A 48 -2.57 -3.66 -15.72
CA PHE A 48 -3.74 -2.85 -16.09
C PHE A 48 -3.36 -1.39 -16.36
N ILE A 49 -2.32 -0.88 -15.70
CA ILE A 49 -1.91 0.51 -15.81
C ILE A 49 -1.03 0.69 -17.07
N PRO A 50 -1.42 1.56 -18.01
CA PRO A 50 -0.56 1.91 -19.14
C PRO A 50 0.78 2.46 -18.65
N ARG A 51 1.90 1.97 -19.21
CA ARG A 51 3.25 2.42 -18.80
C ARG A 51 3.44 3.94 -18.88
N ALA A 52 2.75 4.61 -19.80
CA ALA A 52 2.80 6.07 -19.93
C ALA A 52 2.27 6.80 -18.68
N LEU A 53 1.38 6.17 -17.92
CA LEU A 53 0.84 6.71 -16.67
C LEU A 53 1.71 6.34 -15.45
N ASN A 54 2.70 5.46 -15.60
CA ASN A 54 3.62 5.04 -14.54
C ASN A 54 4.72 6.09 -14.27
N LEU A 55 4.35 7.37 -14.25
CA LEU A 55 5.23 8.48 -13.93
C LEU A 55 5.02 8.91 -12.46
N PRO A 56 6.07 9.41 -11.76
CA PRO A 56 5.97 9.69 -10.32
C PRO A 56 4.90 10.70 -9.90
N PHE A 57 4.52 11.62 -10.79
CA PHE A 57 3.46 12.62 -10.58
C PHE A 57 2.07 12.16 -11.04
N MET A 58 1.97 10.95 -11.61
CA MET A 58 0.71 10.28 -11.96
C MET A 58 0.52 9.08 -11.04
N VAL A 59 0.21 7.89 -11.58
CA VAL A 59 -0.06 6.70 -10.76
C VAL A 59 1.20 5.96 -10.36
N GLY A 60 2.38 6.40 -10.82
CA GLY A 60 3.63 5.68 -10.61
C GLY A 60 4.11 5.69 -9.17
N THR A 61 3.64 6.56 -8.29
CA THR A 61 4.00 6.52 -6.85
C THR A 61 2.94 5.87 -5.97
N ILE A 62 1.81 5.48 -6.57
CA ILE A 62 0.68 4.90 -5.84
C ILE A 62 0.99 3.46 -5.45
N GLY A 63 0.50 3.06 -4.29
CA GLY A 63 0.37 1.67 -3.91
C GLY A 63 -0.91 1.43 -3.13
N ILE A 64 -1.21 0.18 -2.88
CA ILE A 64 -2.34 -0.25 -2.07
C ILE A 64 -1.79 -1.13 -0.95
N ILE A 65 -2.07 -0.74 0.30
CA ILE A 65 -1.89 -1.60 1.46
C ILE A 65 -3.25 -2.20 1.79
N TYR A 66 -3.35 -3.52 1.83
CA TYR A 66 -4.61 -4.22 2.12
C TYR A 66 -4.38 -5.41 3.04
N GLY A 67 -5.44 -5.86 3.69
CA GLY A 67 -5.32 -6.96 4.64
C GLY A 67 -6.59 -7.24 5.40
N LYS A 68 -6.45 -8.02 6.46
CA LYS A 68 -7.54 -8.41 7.36
C LYS A 68 -7.14 -8.17 8.80
N LYS A 69 -8.02 -7.56 9.58
CA LYS A 69 -7.80 -7.28 11.01
C LYS A 69 -8.35 -8.40 11.87
#